data_AF-A0AAD7ZQK6-F1
#
_entry.id   AF-A0AAD7ZQK6-F1
#
_cell.length_a   1.000
_cell.length_b   1.000
_cell.length_c   1.000
_cell.angle_alpha   90.00
_cell.angle_beta   90.00
_cell.angle_gamma   90.00
#
_symmetry.space_group_name_H-M   'P 1'
#
loop_
_entity.id
_entity.type
_entity.pdbx_description
1 polymer ?
#
loop_
_entity_poly.entity_id
_entity_poly.type
_entity_poly.pdbx_seq_one_letter_code
_entity_poly.pdbx_strand_id
1 'polypeptide(L)'
;SGYTEFYLNHVFAFRLMNDKMLNDIGKDYAGYLQIDLTKELAPVEETVDDMLTRLEEFESLMEMVRCNGLYSLDGSIPDLLLYKDKLQMLCNQVDSLEAFVNRVKQDIDLVESQMDAAEVDVGNTDGKLKNILRPLFSKISDAPTPRPARSPVYETPQLFKTSNFFHSEGSSSVEK
;
A
#
# COMPACT_ATOMS: atom_id res chain seq x y z
N SER A 1 7.33 -99.41 -57.37
CA SER A 1 7.05 -98.86 -56.04
C SER A 1 7.93 -97.67 -55.68
N GLY A 2 9.26 -97.72 -55.87
CA GLY A 2 10.16 -96.63 -55.41
C GLY A 2 10.07 -95.28 -56.15
N TYR A 3 9.74 -95.26 -57.45
CA TYR A 3 9.65 -93.99 -58.20
C TYR A 3 8.48 -93.11 -57.74
N THR A 4 7.31 -93.69 -57.48
CA THR A 4 6.13 -92.97 -56.98
C THR A 4 6.36 -92.40 -55.58
N GLU A 5 7.07 -93.13 -54.73
CA GLU A 5 7.45 -92.69 -53.38
C GLU A 5 8.46 -91.54 -53.41
N PHE A 6 9.42 -91.56 -54.34
CA PHE A 6 10.35 -90.46 -54.56
C PHE A 6 9.64 -89.16 -54.99
N TYR A 7 8.72 -89.24 -55.95
CA TYR A 7 7.94 -88.06 -56.38
C TYR A 7 7.02 -87.53 -55.26
N LEU A 8 6.37 -88.40 -54.50
CA LEU A 8 5.54 -88.01 -53.36
C LEU A 8 6.38 -87.29 -52.29
N ASN A 9 7.55 -87.81 -51.95
CA ASN A 9 8.47 -87.16 -51.01
C ASN A 9 8.94 -85.79 -51.51
N HIS A 10 9.25 -85.66 -52.80
CA HIS A 10 9.71 -84.38 -53.35
C HIS A 10 8.60 -83.32 -53.37
N VAL A 11 7.38 -83.69 -53.76
CA VAL A 11 6.21 -82.80 -53.75
C VAL A 11 5.85 -82.39 -52.32
N PHE A 12 5.95 -83.32 -51.36
CA PHE A 12 5.70 -83.04 -49.95
C PHE A 12 6.76 -82.08 -49.38
N ALA A 13 8.04 -82.29 -49.70
CA ALA A 13 9.13 -81.39 -49.30
C ALA A 13 8.96 -79.98 -49.90
N PHE A 14 8.55 -79.88 -51.16
CA PHE A 14 8.27 -78.59 -51.81
C PHE A 14 7.11 -77.85 -51.14
N ARG A 15 6.01 -78.55 -50.80
CA ARG A 15 4.88 -77.95 -50.08
C ARG A 15 5.30 -77.45 -48.69
N LEU A 16 6.04 -78.25 -47.93
CA LEU A 16 6.54 -77.85 -46.61
C LEU A 16 7.45 -76.62 -46.67
N MET A 17 8.30 -76.53 -47.70
CA MET A 17 9.18 -75.39 -47.91
C MET A 17 8.40 -74.12 -48.27
N ASN A 18 7.32 -74.25 -49.05
CA ASN A 18 6.44 -73.14 -49.40
C ASN A 18 5.63 -72.64 -48.20
N ASP A 19 5.09 -73.55 -47.38
CA ASP A 19 4.37 -73.21 -46.15
C ASP A 19 5.30 -72.50 -45.14
N LYS A 20 6.55 -72.95 -45.03
CA LYS A 20 7.57 -72.28 -44.21
C LYS A 20 7.87 -70.88 -44.73
N MET A 21 8.10 -70.72 -46.03
CA MET A 21 8.37 -69.41 -46.64
C MET A 21 7.20 -68.44 -46.45
N LEU A 22 5.96 -68.91 -46.63
CA LEU A 22 4.75 -68.11 -46.41
C LEU A 22 4.61 -67.69 -44.95
N ASN A 23 4.91 -68.59 -44.01
CA ASN A 23 4.88 -68.29 -42.58
C ASN A 23 5.97 -67.28 -42.18
N ASP A 24 7.18 -67.43 -42.71
CA ASP A 24 8.31 -66.52 -42.46
C ASP A 24 8.00 -65.12 -43.01
N ILE A 25 7.48 -65.01 -44.24
CA ILE A 25 7.04 -63.72 -44.81
C ILE A 25 5.91 -63.11 -44.00
N GLY A 26 4.92 -63.92 -43.58
CA GLY A 26 3.81 -63.46 -42.75
C GLY A 26 4.30 -62.91 -41.40
N LYS A 27 5.30 -63.54 -40.80
CA LYS A 27 5.94 -63.06 -39.56
C LYS A 27 6.71 -61.77 -39.76
N ASP A 28 7.49 -61.67 -40.84
CA ASP A 28 8.25 -60.46 -41.15
C ASP A 28 7.32 -59.27 -41.37
N TYR A 29 6.22 -59.47 -42.12
CA TYR A 29 5.19 -58.43 -42.31
C TYR A 29 4.44 -58.07 -41.03
N ALA A 30 4.09 -59.05 -40.20
CA ALA A 30 3.47 -58.80 -38.90
C ALA A 30 4.41 -58.02 -37.95
N GLY A 31 5.72 -58.24 -38.05
CA GLY A 31 6.73 -57.51 -37.31
C GLY A 31 6.75 -56.01 -37.62
N TYR A 32 6.54 -55.62 -38.89
CA TYR A 32 6.42 -54.20 -39.26
C TYR A 32 5.18 -53.51 -38.69
N LEU A 33 4.12 -54.27 -38.35
CA LEU A 33 2.89 -53.73 -37.75
C LEU A 33 2.96 -53.66 -36.22
N GLN A 34 3.87 -54.40 -35.59
CA GLN A 34 4.16 -54.31 -34.15
C GLN A 34 5.15 -53.18 -33.88
N ILE A 35 4.71 -51.94 -34.04
CA ILE A 35 5.48 -50.76 -33.62
C ILE A 35 5.10 -50.43 -32.18
N ASP A 36 6.06 -50.53 -31.27
CA ASP A 36 5.91 -50.10 -29.88
C ASP A 36 6.15 -48.58 -29.78
N LEU A 37 5.05 -47.82 -29.78
CA LEU A 37 5.06 -46.36 -29.67
C LEU A 37 5.22 -45.87 -28.23
N THR A 38 5.24 -46.76 -27.23
CA THR A 38 5.26 -46.40 -25.81
C THR A 38 6.46 -45.51 -25.48
N LYS A 39 7.61 -45.74 -26.13
CA LYS A 39 8.84 -44.95 -25.94
C LYS A 39 8.76 -43.53 -26.49
N GLU A 40 7.98 -43.34 -27.55
CA GLU A 40 7.76 -42.02 -28.17
C GLU A 40 6.62 -41.26 -27.46
N LEU A 41 5.67 -41.99 -26.86
CA LEU A 41 4.53 -41.41 -26.16
C LEU A 41 4.88 -40.95 -24.73
N ALA A 42 5.74 -41.68 -24.02
CA ALA A 42 6.16 -41.34 -22.66
C ALA A 42 6.65 -39.88 -22.47
N PRO A 43 7.54 -39.32 -23.31
CA PRO A 43 7.96 -37.92 -23.16
C PRO A 43 6.83 -36.92 -23.46
N VAL A 44 5.86 -37.29 -24.28
CA VAL A 44 4.68 -36.47 -24.56
C VAL A 44 3.77 -36.43 -23.34
N GLU A 45 3.52 -37.58 -22.71
CA GLU A 45 2.74 -37.67 -21.46
C GLU A 45 3.41 -36.87 -20.33
N GLU A 46 4.73 -37.00 -20.16
CA GLU A 46 5.49 -36.21 -19.17
C GLU A 46 5.38 -34.70 -19.42
N THR A 47 5.45 -34.28 -20.69
CA THR A 47 5.29 -32.87 -21.06
C THR A 47 3.87 -32.36 -20.76
N VAL A 48 2.85 -33.18 -21.02
CA VAL A 48 1.46 -32.84 -20.72
C VAL A 48 1.26 -32.69 -19.22
N ASP A 49 1.78 -33.60 -18.41
CA ASP A 49 1.68 -33.53 -16.95
C ASP A 49 2.40 -32.31 -16.36
N ASP A 50 3.59 -31.95 -16.89
CA ASP A 50 4.27 -30.71 -16.51
C ASP A 50 3.44 -29.47 -16.86
N MET A 51 2.86 -29.44 -18.07
CA MET A 51 2.00 -28.33 -18.49
C MET A 51 0.72 -28.22 -17.64
N LEU A 52 0.11 -29.34 -17.27
CA LEU A 52 -1.06 -29.34 -16.38
C LEU A 52 -0.70 -28.80 -14.99
N THR A 53 0.42 -29.26 -14.43
CA THR A 53 0.93 -28.76 -13.13
C THR A 53 1.15 -27.25 -13.17
N ARG A 54 1.80 -26.75 -14.23
CA ARG A 54 2.05 -25.32 -14.41
C ARG A 54 0.77 -24.49 -14.60
N LEU A 55 -0.28 -25.07 -15.17
CA LEU A 55 -1.58 -24.40 -15.28
C LEU A 55 -2.27 -24.29 -13.92
N GLU A 56 -2.20 -25.33 -13.08
CA GLU A 56 -2.73 -25.29 -11.72
C GLU A 56 -1.99 -24.24 -10.86
N GLU A 57 -0.66 -24.17 -10.99
CA GLU A 57 0.14 -23.12 -10.34
C GLU A 57 -0.25 -21.73 -10.84
N PHE A 58 -0.44 -21.55 -12.14
CA PHE A 58 -0.86 -20.28 -12.72
C PHE A 58 -2.25 -19.84 -12.23
N GLU A 59 -3.19 -20.77 -12.11
CA GLU A 59 -4.51 -20.51 -11.55
C GLU A 59 -4.43 -20.04 -10.09
N SER A 60 -3.60 -20.70 -9.28
CA SER A 60 -3.33 -20.30 -7.89
C SER A 60 -2.75 -18.87 -7.80
N LEU A 61 -1.79 -18.54 -8.68
CA LEU A 61 -1.22 -17.20 -8.75
C LEU A 61 -2.26 -16.14 -9.17
N MET A 62 -3.12 -16.44 -10.14
CA MET A 62 -4.22 -15.54 -10.52
C MET A 62 -5.18 -15.30 -9.36
N GLU A 63 -5.56 -16.34 -8.63
CA GLU A 63 -6.49 -16.21 -7.50
C GLU A 63 -5.89 -15.36 -6.37
N MET A 64 -4.60 -15.54 -6.09
CA MET A 64 -3.87 -14.69 -5.15
C MET A 64 -3.86 -13.22 -5.59
N VAL A 65 -3.59 -12.94 -6.87
CA VAL A 65 -3.63 -11.56 -7.42
C VAL A 65 -5.03 -10.96 -7.31
N ARG A 66 -6.07 -11.74 -7.62
CA ARG A 66 -7.47 -11.32 -7.52
C ARG A 66 -7.84 -10.98 -6.08
N CYS A 67 -7.49 -11.85 -5.13
CA CYS A 67 -7.72 -11.64 -3.70
C CYS A 67 -6.97 -10.41 -3.17
N ASN A 68 -5.70 -10.22 -3.55
CA ASN A 68 -4.93 -9.04 -3.14
C ASN A 68 -5.49 -7.74 -3.72
N GLY A 69 -5.95 -7.78 -4.98
CA GLY A 69 -6.63 -6.66 -5.62
C GLY A 69 -7.93 -6.29 -4.92
N LEU A 70 -8.75 -7.28 -4.56
CA LEU A 70 -9.97 -7.09 -3.78
C LEU A 70 -9.70 -6.53 -2.39
N TYR A 71 -8.73 -7.10 -1.66
CA TYR A 71 -8.32 -6.61 -0.34
C TYR A 71 -7.87 -5.15 -0.37
N SER A 72 -7.11 -4.78 -1.41
CA SER A 72 -6.63 -3.40 -1.56
C SER A 72 -7.76 -2.43 -1.91
N LEU A 73 -8.66 -2.84 -2.80
CA LEU A 73 -9.75 -2.00 -3.28
C LEU A 73 -10.86 -1.81 -2.24
N ASP A 74 -11.21 -2.86 -1.50
CA ASP A 74 -12.33 -2.88 -0.57
C ASP A 74 -11.93 -2.53 0.87
N GLY A 75 -10.65 -2.69 1.23
CA GLY A 75 -10.14 -2.41 2.57
C GLY A 75 -9.21 -1.21 2.61
N SER A 76 -7.96 -1.42 2.17
CA SER A 76 -6.87 -0.49 2.49
C SER A 76 -6.98 0.88 1.82
N ILE A 77 -7.49 0.95 0.58
CA ILE A 77 -7.68 2.23 -0.11
C ILE A 77 -8.78 3.09 0.55
N PRO A 78 -10.00 2.58 0.81
CA PRO A 78 -11.01 3.31 1.57
C PRO A 78 -10.52 3.77 2.95
N ASP A 79 -9.83 2.90 3.69
CA ASP A 79 -9.29 3.24 5.01
C ASP A 79 -8.23 4.34 4.94
N LEU A 80 -7.36 4.30 3.93
CA LEU A 80 -6.36 5.34 3.69
C LEU A 80 -7.01 6.68 3.35
N LEU A 81 -8.08 6.68 2.55
CA LEU A 81 -8.84 7.88 2.22
C LEU A 81 -9.51 8.47 3.48
N LEU A 82 -10.08 7.62 4.33
CA LEU A 82 -10.64 8.07 5.61
C LEU A 82 -9.57 8.65 6.53
N TYR A 83 -8.38 8.05 6.58
CA TYR A 83 -7.27 8.55 7.39
C TYR A 83 -6.75 9.89 6.87
N LYS A 84 -6.71 10.09 5.54
CA LYS A 84 -6.34 11.36 4.92
C LYS A 84 -7.22 12.50 5.41
N ASP A 85 -8.55 12.32 5.43
CA ASP A 85 -9.47 13.38 5.88
C ASP A 85 -9.31 13.68 7.37
N LYS A 86 -9.13 12.63 8.19
CA LYS A 86 -8.81 12.80 9.62
C LYS A 86 -7.51 13.55 9.85
N LEU A 87 -6.47 13.24 9.07
CA LEU A 87 -5.19 13.93 9.13
C LEU A 87 -5.32 15.39 8.71
N GLN A 88 -6.09 15.67 7.65
CA GLN A 88 -6.35 17.04 7.21
C GLN A 88 -7.07 17.85 8.29
N MET A 89 -8.07 17.27 8.95
CA MET A 89 -8.75 17.93 10.09
C MET A 89 -7.78 18.24 11.23
N LEU A 90 -6.89 17.29 11.56
CA LEU A 90 -5.88 17.50 12.60
C LEU A 90 -4.90 18.61 12.22
N CYS A 91 -4.41 18.64 10.98
CA CYS A 91 -3.55 19.71 10.49
C CYS A 91 -4.24 21.08 10.60
N ASN A 92 -5.51 21.18 10.19
CA ASN A 92 -6.27 22.43 10.30
C ASN A 92 -6.44 22.88 11.76
N GLN A 93 -6.60 21.94 12.71
CA GLN A 93 -6.65 22.24 14.13
C GLN A 93 -5.31 22.76 14.66
N VAL A 94 -4.19 22.16 14.21
CA VAL A 94 -2.84 22.62 14.54
C VAL A 94 -2.60 24.03 14.00
N ASP A 95 -2.96 24.30 12.74
CA ASP A 95 -2.82 25.63 12.14
C ASP A 95 -3.65 26.69 12.88
N SER A 96 -4.87 26.33 13.31
CA SER A 96 -5.74 27.21 14.10
C SER A 96 -5.13 27.53 15.47
N LEU A 97 -4.54 26.51 16.12
CA LEU A 97 -3.84 26.69 17.38
C LEU A 97 -2.58 27.55 17.23
N GLU A 98 -1.81 27.36 16.17
CA GLU A 98 -0.64 28.19 15.86
C GLU A 98 -1.04 29.64 15.64
N ALA A 99 -2.08 29.90 14.84
CA ALA A 99 -2.61 31.24 14.61
C ALA A 99 -3.07 31.90 15.92
N PHE A 100 -3.73 31.14 16.79
CA PHE A 100 -4.15 31.61 18.10
C PHE A 100 -2.95 32.00 18.98
N VAL A 101 -1.96 31.12 19.11
CA VAL A 101 -0.75 31.39 19.92
C VAL A 101 -0.01 32.61 19.40
N ASN A 102 0.11 32.76 18.07
CA ASN A 102 0.72 33.94 17.46
C ASN A 102 -0.05 35.23 17.78
N ARG A 103 -1.38 35.18 17.80
CA ARG A 103 -2.20 36.34 18.18
C ARG A 103 -2.04 36.68 19.67
N VAL A 104 -2.07 35.68 20.55
CA VAL A 104 -1.85 35.87 21.99
C VAL A 104 -0.50 36.54 22.25
N LYS A 105 0.54 36.10 21.54
CA LYS A 105 1.87 36.72 21.62
C LYS A 105 1.82 38.21 21.23
N GLN A 106 1.22 38.55 20.09
CA GLN A 106 1.12 39.94 19.63
C GLN A 106 0.37 40.84 20.62
N ASP A 107 -0.75 40.35 21.17
CA ASP A 107 -1.54 41.13 22.13
C ASP A 107 -0.77 41.35 23.44
N ILE A 108 0.06 40.39 23.86
CA ILE A 108 0.87 40.54 25.07
C ILE A 108 2.10 41.42 24.81
N ASP A 109 2.75 41.34 23.64
CA ASP A 109 3.82 42.26 23.25
C ASP A 109 3.30 43.72 23.26
N LEU A 110 2.05 43.94 22.83
CA LEU A 110 1.37 45.24 22.89
C LEU A 110 1.14 45.68 24.35
N VAL A 111 0.65 44.80 25.21
CA VAL A 111 0.42 45.10 26.63
C VAL A 111 1.73 45.42 27.35
N GLU A 112 2.81 44.66 27.07
CA GLU A 112 4.14 44.93 27.61
C GLU A 112 4.64 46.31 27.19
N SER A 113 4.51 46.67 25.90
CA SER A 113 4.90 48.00 25.42
C SER A 113 4.11 49.14 26.06
N GLN A 114 2.80 48.97 26.29
CA GLN A 114 1.99 49.98 26.99
C GLN A 114 2.37 50.09 28.47
N MET A 115 2.69 48.98 29.11
CA MET A 115 3.15 48.94 30.49
C MET A 115 4.50 49.65 30.63
N ASP A 116 5.44 49.43 29.71
CA ASP A 116 6.71 50.15 29.64
C ASP A 116 6.51 51.67 29.58
N ALA A 117 5.59 52.12 28.72
CA ALA A 117 5.27 53.54 28.59
C ALA A 117 4.65 54.11 29.87
N ALA A 118 3.76 53.36 30.53
CA ALA A 118 3.11 53.77 31.77
C ALA A 118 4.07 53.80 32.98
N GLU A 119 4.96 52.81 33.10
CA GLU A 119 5.98 52.76 34.17
C GLU A 119 6.96 53.95 34.08
N VAL A 120 7.28 54.40 32.86
CA VAL A 120 8.11 55.59 32.63
C VAL A 120 7.37 56.89 33.02
N ASP A 121 6.06 56.98 32.78
CA ASP A 121 5.26 58.18 33.05
C ASP A 121 4.91 58.34 34.54
N VAL A 122 4.67 57.22 35.25
CA VAL A 122 4.31 57.22 36.69
C VAL A 122 5.54 57.35 37.61
N GLY A 123 6.74 57.13 37.08
CA GLY A 123 7.99 57.12 37.85
C GLY A 123 8.29 55.72 38.40
N ASN A 124 9.55 55.30 38.26
CA ASN A 124 10.09 53.94 38.39
C ASN A 124 9.42 53.08 39.49
N THR A 125 8.33 52.40 39.16
CA THR A 125 7.87 51.24 39.92
C THR A 125 8.81 50.10 39.58
N ASP A 126 9.69 49.69 40.51
CA ASP A 126 10.80 48.72 40.33
C ASP A 126 10.46 47.37 39.63
N GLY A 127 10.08 47.38 38.35
CA GLY A 127 9.79 46.21 37.50
C GLY A 127 8.74 45.24 38.04
N LYS A 128 7.93 45.64 39.04
CA LYS A 128 6.99 44.72 39.73
C LYS A 128 5.91 44.19 38.79
N LEU A 129 5.43 45.00 37.85
CA LEU A 129 4.38 44.59 36.92
C LEU A 129 4.95 43.67 35.83
N LYS A 130 6.12 43.99 35.28
CA LYS A 130 6.90 43.11 34.38
C LYS A 130 7.19 41.73 34.96
N ASN A 131 7.56 41.66 36.24
CA ASN A 131 7.89 40.40 36.90
C ASN A 131 6.70 39.43 37.03
N ILE A 132 5.45 39.92 36.97
CA ILE A 132 4.26 39.06 37.03
C ILE A 132 4.04 38.30 35.72
N LEU A 133 4.42 38.89 34.56
CA LEU A 133 4.20 38.29 33.24
C LEU A 133 5.40 37.48 32.73
N ARG A 134 6.61 37.71 33.27
CA ARG A 134 7.83 36.95 32.96
C ARG A 134 7.71 35.40 32.91
N PRO A 135 6.98 34.70 33.82
CA PRO A 135 6.89 33.24 33.75
C PRO A 135 6.24 32.70 32.47
N LEU A 136 5.51 33.53 31.71
CA LEU A 136 4.88 33.14 30.44
C LEU A 136 5.84 33.24 29.24
N PHE A 137 7.01 33.88 29.38
CA PHE A 137 7.86 34.31 28.26
C PHE A 137 9.35 34.00 28.42
N SER A 138 9.73 32.92 29.11
CA SER A 138 11.12 32.57 29.43
C SER A 138 12.07 32.30 28.24
N LYS A 139 11.74 32.72 27.01
CA LYS A 139 12.56 32.58 25.80
C LYS A 139 12.64 33.81 24.86
N ILE A 140 12.12 34.98 25.21
CA ILE A 140 12.20 36.15 24.31
C ILE A 140 13.39 37.04 24.73
N SER A 141 14.34 37.19 23.80
CA SER A 141 15.61 37.89 23.94
C SER A 141 15.43 39.39 24.20
N ASP A 142 16.20 39.92 25.16
CA ASP A 142 16.33 41.35 25.45
C ASP A 142 16.83 42.11 24.21
N ALA A 143 15.95 42.89 23.57
CA ALA A 143 16.32 43.88 22.56
C ALA A 143 16.32 45.29 23.19
N PRO A 144 17.21 46.22 22.78
CA PRO A 144 17.31 47.54 23.41
C PRO A 144 16.20 48.50 22.92
N THR A 145 15.41 49.06 23.84
CA THR A 145 14.28 49.96 23.56
C THR A 145 14.72 51.43 23.33
N PRO A 146 14.29 52.11 22.25
CA PRO A 146 14.47 53.56 22.08
C PRO A 146 13.47 54.38 22.92
N ARG A 147 13.88 55.57 23.39
CA ARG A 147 13.04 56.51 24.18
C ARG A 147 11.91 57.14 23.34
N PRO A 148 10.64 57.14 23.80
CA PRO A 148 9.57 57.90 23.15
C PRO A 148 9.38 59.30 23.75
N ALA A 149 8.96 60.23 22.90
CA ALA A 149 8.60 61.60 23.22
C ALA A 149 7.08 61.73 23.42
N ARG A 150 6.67 62.38 24.52
CA ARG A 150 5.30 62.84 24.91
C ARG A 150 4.21 61.76 24.98
N SER A 151 3.50 61.74 26.10
CA SER A 151 2.47 60.75 26.44
C SER A 151 1.29 60.72 25.45
N PRO A 152 1.00 59.59 24.80
CA PRO A 152 -0.27 59.38 24.12
C PRO A 152 -1.38 59.14 25.15
N VAL A 153 -2.61 59.56 24.83
CA VAL A 153 -3.82 59.22 25.57
C VAL A 153 -3.97 57.69 25.58
N TYR A 154 -4.21 57.10 26.74
CA TYR A 154 -4.38 55.65 26.88
C TYR A 154 -5.62 55.17 26.10
N GLU A 155 -5.43 54.18 25.23
CA GLU A 155 -6.48 53.49 24.50
C GLU A 155 -6.43 51.99 24.85
N THR A 156 -7.58 51.42 25.22
CA THR A 156 -7.69 50.02 25.66
C THR A 156 -7.34 49.05 24.53
N PRO A 157 -6.37 48.13 24.72
CA PRO A 157 -6.04 47.11 23.72
C PRO A 157 -7.22 46.21 23.38
N GLN A 158 -7.44 45.99 22.08
CA GLN A 158 -8.36 44.96 21.59
C GLN A 158 -7.68 43.59 21.69
N LEU A 159 -7.88 42.91 22.81
CA LEU A 159 -7.32 41.58 23.09
C LEU A 159 -8.03 40.47 22.28
N PHE A 160 -7.32 39.35 22.11
CA PHE A 160 -7.82 38.17 21.44
C PHE A 160 -9.10 37.62 22.09
N LYS A 161 -9.96 37.06 21.24
CA LYS A 161 -11.10 36.25 21.65
C LYS A 161 -10.90 34.84 21.13
N THR A 162 -10.94 33.86 22.03
CA THR A 162 -10.79 32.42 21.71
C THR A 162 -11.81 31.94 20.69
N SER A 163 -13.02 32.52 20.69
CA SER A 163 -14.10 32.23 19.75
C SER A 163 -13.76 32.55 18.29
N ASN A 164 -12.75 33.38 18.03
CA ASN A 164 -12.33 33.73 16.67
C ASN A 164 -11.39 32.68 16.05
N PHE A 165 -10.85 31.77 16.87
CA PHE A 165 -9.85 30.77 16.47
C PHE A 165 -10.35 29.34 16.66
N PHE A 166 -11.23 29.12 17.63
CA PHE A 166 -11.88 27.84 17.85
C PHE A 166 -13.39 28.03 17.76
N HIS A 167 -14.00 27.49 16.71
CA HIS A 167 -15.44 27.35 16.65
C HIS A 167 -15.84 26.22 17.61
N SER A 168 -16.71 26.50 18.56
CA SER A 168 -17.29 25.46 19.41
C SER A 168 -18.22 24.60 18.56
N GLU A 169 -17.70 23.49 18.05
CA GLU A 169 -18.49 22.38 17.52
C GLU A 169 -19.31 21.81 18.71
N GLY A 170 -20.47 22.43 18.97
CA GLY A 170 -21.21 22.22 20.21
C GLY A 170 -22.59 22.84 20.24
N SER A 171 -23.37 22.71 19.16
CA SER A 171 -24.85 22.74 19.22
C SER A 171 -25.48 22.13 17.98
N SER A 172 -25.23 20.83 17.73
CA SER A 172 -26.24 20.03 17.05
C SER A 172 -27.36 19.76 18.06
N SER A 173 -28.35 20.64 18.08
CA SER A 173 -29.63 20.36 18.70
C SER A 173 -30.16 19.05 18.13
N VAL A 174 -30.20 18.03 18.98
CA VAL A 174 -31.09 16.89 18.83
C VAL A 174 -32.50 17.45 18.86
N GLU A 175 -33.16 17.56 17.70
CA GLU A 175 -34.59 17.83 17.64
C GLU A 175 -35.27 16.88 16.64
N LYS A 176 -35.89 15.85 17.24
CA LYS A 176 -36.94 14.93 16.79
C LYS A 176 -36.73 14.06 15.55
#